data_AF-X1MB37-F1
#
_entry.id   AF-X1MB37-F1
#
_cell.length_a   1.000
_cell.length_b   1.000
_cell.length_c   1.000
_cell.angle_alpha   90.00
_cell.angle_beta   90.00
_cell.angle_gamma   90.00
#
_symmetry.space_group_name_H-M   'P 1'
#
loop_
_entity.id
_entity.type
_entity.pdbx_description
1 polymer ?
#
loop_
_entity_poly.entity_id
_entity_poly.type
_entity_poly.pdbx_seq_one_letter_code
_entity_poly.pdbx_strand_id
1 'polypeptide(L)' 'MDLWASRFSEPMDKLVKEFTSSINIDNKLYKYDIAGSIAHAKMLSQCGIIKKKEAERITQAL' A
#
# COMPACT_ATOMS: atom_id res chain seq x y z
N MET A 1 6.44 -9.93 2.60
CA MET A 1 6.00 -10.19 1.22
C MET A 1 6.43 -8.99 0.40
N ASP A 2 7.20 -9.18 -0.67
CA ASP A 2 7.79 -8.07 -1.41
C ASP A 2 6.82 -7.63 -2.51
N LEU A 3 6.44 -6.34 -2.51
CA LEU A 3 5.37 -5.79 -3.34
C LEU A 3 5.54 -6.06 -4.85
N TRP A 4 6.80 -6.19 -5.30
CA TRP A 4 7.19 -6.34 -6.71
C TRP A 4 7.66 -7.76 -7.07
N ALA A 5 7.62 -8.70 -6.13
CA ALA A 5 8.15 -10.06 -6.34
C ALA A 5 7.44 -10.79 -7.49
N SER A 6 6.20 -10.44 -7.82
CA SER A 6 5.46 -11.05 -8.93
C SER A 6 6.07 -10.81 -10.32
N ARG A 7 7.06 -9.91 -10.45
CA ARG A 7 7.75 -9.61 -11.70
C ARG A 7 9.07 -10.35 -11.87
N PHE A 8 9.54 -11.08 -10.86
CA PHE A 8 10.84 -11.78 -10.88
C PHE A 8 10.66 -13.25 -10.54
N SER A 9 11.42 -14.12 -11.21
CA SER A 9 11.46 -15.56 -10.92
C SER A 9 12.30 -15.90 -9.69
N GLU A 10 13.19 -15.00 -9.28
CA GLU A 10 14.10 -15.17 -8.16
C GLU A 10 13.86 -14.09 -7.09
N PRO A 11 14.16 -14.37 -5.81
CA PRO A 11 14.05 -13.39 -4.74
C PRO A 11 15.06 -12.24 -4.93
N MET A 12 14.67 -11.05 -4.49
CA MET A 12 15.57 -9.89 -4.52
C MET A 12 16.77 -10.11 -3.59
N ASP A 13 17.96 -9.80 -4.09
CA ASP A 13 19.18 -9.83 -3.29
C ASP A 13 19.06 -8.89 -2.07
N LYS A 14 19.63 -9.32 -0.94
CA LYS A 14 19.54 -8.58 0.33
C LYS A 14 20.16 -7.18 0.21
N LEU A 15 21.29 -7.03 -0.47
CA LEU A 15 21.97 -5.75 -0.64
C LEU A 15 21.11 -4.79 -1.46
N VAL A 16 20.49 -5.29 -2.54
CA VAL A 16 19.58 -4.49 -3.37
C VAL A 16 18.37 -4.02 -2.57
N LYS A 17 17.81 -4.90 -1.73
CA LYS A 17 16.68 -4.55 -0.85
C LYS A 17 17.04 -3.48 0.17
N GLU A 18 18.20 -3.59 0.81
CA GLU A 18 18.69 -2.58 1.76
C GLU A 18 18.99 -1.24 1.08
N PHE A 19 19.62 -1.27 -0.09
CA PHE A 19 19.97 -0.07 -0.84
C PHE A 19 18.74 0.69 -1.37
N THR A 20 17.71 -0.03 -1.81
CA THR A 20 16.49 0.58 -2.40
C THR A 20 15.39 0.89 -1.39
N SER A 21 15.52 0.43 -0.14
CA SER A 21 14.53 0.67 0.90
C SER A 21 14.55 2.12 1.39
N SER A 22 13.40 2.78 1.33
CA SER A 22 13.20 4.14 1.86
C SER A 22 12.55 4.16 3.26
N ILE A 23 12.32 3.01 3.88
CA ILE A 23 11.50 2.90 5.11
C ILE A 23 12.00 3.77 6.27
N ASN A 24 13.32 3.97 6.38
CA ASN A 24 13.92 4.79 7.43
C ASN A 24 13.56 6.28 7.32
N ILE A 25 13.15 6.72 6.13
CA ILE A 25 12.71 8.09 5.83
C ILE A 25 11.18 8.14 5.78
N ASP A 26 10.58 7.23 5.02
CA ASP A 26 9.14 7.26 4.69
C ASP A 26 8.25 6.89 5.87
N ASN A 27 8.79 6.26 6.92
CA ASN A 27 8.01 6.01 8.14
C ASN A 27 7.40 7.30 8.72
N LYS A 28 8.00 8.47 8.50
CA LYS A 28 7.47 9.76 8.97
C LYS A 28 6.20 10.15 8.23
N LEU A 29 5.98 9.59 7.04
CA LEU A 29 4.87 9.89 6.16
C LEU A 29 3.67 8.95 6.36
N TYR A 30 3.76 7.96 7.25
CA TYR A 30 2.75 6.90 7.40
C TYR A 30 1.32 7.44 7.60
N LYS A 31 1.16 8.53 8.36
CA LYS A 31 -0.16 9.15 8.60
C LYS A 31 -0.80 9.67 7.32
N TYR A 32 0.01 10.21 6.41
CA TYR A 32 -0.46 10.73 5.13
C TYR A 32 -0.79 9.60 4.15
N ASP A 33 -0.02 8.51 4.18
CA ASP A 33 -0.30 7.30 3.39
C ASP A 33 -1.62 6.63 3.79
N ILE A 34 -1.89 6.54 5.10
CA ILE A 34 -3.19 6.07 5.64
C ILE A 34 -4.33 6.99 5.19
N ALA A 35 -4.16 8.32 5.33
CA ALA A 35 -5.18 9.28 4.91
C ALA A 35 -5.47 9.20 3.39
N GLY A 36 -4.42 9.08 2.57
CA GLY A 36 -4.53 8.88 1.13
C GLY A 36 -5.22 7.56 0.78
N SER A 37 -4.88 6.47 1.48
CA SER A 37 -5.50 5.16 1.30
C SER A 37 -7.00 5.16 1.63
N ILE A 38 -7.41 5.85 2.69
CA ILE A 38 -8.84 6.03 3.03
C ILE A 38 -9.56 6.83 1.94
N ALA A 39 -8.98 7.92 1.47
CA ALA A 39 -9.56 8.72 0.38
C ALA A 39 -9.69 7.90 -0.91
N HIS A 40 -8.66 7.11 -1.23
CA HIS A 40 -8.66 6.23 -2.39
C HIS A 40 -9.73 5.15 -2.28
N ALA A 41 -9.85 4.45 -1.14
CA ALA A 41 -10.87 3.42 -0.93
C ALA A 41 -12.30 3.98 -1.08
N LYS A 42 -12.55 5.19 -0.55
CA LYS A 42 -13.85 5.88 -0.73
C LYS A 42 -14.13 6.21 -2.19
N MET A 43 -13.14 6.75 -2.90
CA MET A 43 -13.25 7.05 -4.34
C MET A 43 -13.52 5.78 -5.16
N LEU A 44 -12.80 4.68 -4.90
CA LEU A 44 -13.01 3.41 -5.59
C LEU A 44 -14.45 2.90 -5.42
N SER A 45 -15.04 3.08 -4.24
CA SER A 45 -16.46 2.76 -4.03
C SER A 45 -17.41 3.68 -4.80
N GLN A 46 -17.10 4.97 -4.91
CA GLN A 46 -17.92 5.92 -5.69
C GLN A 46 -17.88 5.61 -7.18
N CYS A 47 -16.73 5.16 -7.69
CA CYS A 47 -16.58 4.69 -9.07
C CYS A 47 -17.19 3.30 -9.31
N GLY A 48 -17.70 2.61 -8.29
CA GLY A 48 -18.27 1.27 -8.41
C GLY A 48 -17.24 0.15 -8.62
N ILE A 49 -15.95 0.42 -8.39
CA ILE A 49 -14.86 -0.57 -8.53
C ILE A 49 -14.89 -1.56 -7.35
N ILE A 50 -15.22 -1.07 -6.16
CA ILE A 50 -15.44 -1.90 -4.97
C ILE A 50 -16.81 -1.58 -4.35
N LYS A 51 -17.39 -2.52 -3.60
CA LYS A 51 -18.65 -2.30 -2.90
C LYS A 51 -18.44 -1.34 -1.73
N LYS A 52 -19.48 -0.57 -1.40
CA LYS A 52 -19.48 0.32 -0.22
C LYS A 52 -19.05 -0.39 1.07
N LYS A 53 -19.56 -1.60 1.30
CA LYS A 53 -19.21 -2.44 2.46
C LYS A 53 -17.72 -2.83 2.49
N GLU A 54 -17.10 -2.99 1.32
CA GLU A 54 -15.66 -3.30 1.23
C GLU A 54 -14.83 -2.06 1.54
N ALA A 55 -15.19 -0.89 0.99
CA ALA A 55 -14.54 0.37 1.33
C ALA A 55 -14.65 0.73 2.82
N GLU A 56 -15.81 0.48 3.45
CA GLU A 56 -16.01 0.65 4.89
C GLU A 56 -15.09 -0.28 5.70
N ARG A 57 -15.00 -1.55 5.32
CA ARG A 57 -14.12 -2.53 5.97
C ARG A 57 -12.64 -2.15 5.83
N ILE A 58 -12.21 -1.70 4.65
CA ILE A 58 -10.83 -1.25 4.42
C ILE A 58 -10.54 -0.01 5.28
N THR A 59 -11.44 0.97 5.28
CA THR A 59 -11.29 2.20 6.06
C THR A 59 -11.24 1.95 7.57
N GLN A 60 -11.98 0.95 8.08
CA GLN A 60 -11.95 0.58 9.51
C GLN A 60 -10.68 -0.17 9.92
N ALA A 61 -9.99 -0.80 8.97
CA ALA A 61 -8.76 -1.55 9.23
C ALA A 61 -7.48 -0.69 9.16
N LEU A 62 -7.60 0.52 8.60
CA LEU A 62 -6.53 1.51 8.43
C LEU A 62 -6.55 2.55 9.56
#